data_AF-A0A0X8JN94-F1
#
_entry.id   AF-A0A0X8JN94-F1
#
_cell.length_a   1.000
_cell.length_b   1.000
_cell.length_c   1.000
_cell.angle_alpha   90.00
_cell.angle_beta   90.00
_cell.angle_gamma   90.00
#
_symmetry.space_group_name_H-M   'P 1'
#
loop_
_entity.id
_entity.type
_entity.pdbx_description
1 polymer ?
#
loop_
_entity_poly.entity_id
_entity_poly.type
_entity_poly.pdbx_seq_one_letter_code
_entity_poly.pdbx_strand_id
1 'polypeptide(L)'
;MDAPRHFLFRKSPGHDPAPAGSDHAAPGCRFEGEFTEAFTWFPGYAWRFALCAGCGTHLGWEFRDRTSGFAGLIVTELSPS
;
A
#
# COMPACT_ATOMS: atom_id res chain seq x y z
N MET A 1 -7.00 17.03 2.43
CA MET A 1 -6.03 16.73 1.36
C MET A 1 -6.75 15.83 0.39
N ASP A 2 -6.92 16.27 -0.85
CA ASP A 2 -7.56 15.46 -1.89
C ASP A 2 -6.54 14.43 -2.39
N ALA A 3 -6.91 13.15 -2.45
CA ALA A 3 -6.03 12.13 -2.98
C ALA A 3 -5.82 12.38 -4.49
N PRO A 4 -4.58 12.51 -4.99
CA PRO A 4 -4.38 12.91 -6.38
C PRO A 4 -4.96 11.88 -7.36
N ARG A 5 -5.41 12.33 -8.53
CA ARG A 5 -6.12 11.49 -9.53
C ARG A 5 -5.26 10.41 -10.21
N HIS A 6 -3.99 10.30 -9.83
CA HIS A 6 -2.98 9.39 -10.41
C HIS A 6 -2.69 8.17 -9.52
N PHE A 7 -3.45 8.00 -8.43
CA PHE A 7 -3.31 6.89 -7.50
C PHE A 7 -4.36 5.81 -7.77
N LEU A 8 -3.90 4.56 -7.94
CA LEU A 8 -4.78 3.40 -7.95
C LEU A 8 -4.82 2.82 -6.53
N PHE A 9 -5.99 2.81 -5.92
CA PHE A 9 -6.22 2.13 -4.66
C PHE A 9 -6.70 0.72 -4.92
N ARG A 10 -5.88 -0.28 -4.57
CA ARG A 10 -6.22 -1.69 -4.74
C ARG A 10 -6.58 -2.28 -3.38
N LYS A 11 -7.88 -2.50 -3.16
CA LYS A 11 -8.39 -3.28 -2.01
C LYS A 11 -8.03 -4.76 -2.21
N SER A 12 -7.55 -5.40 -1.16
CA SER A 12 -7.29 -6.85 -1.17
C SER A 12 -8.61 -7.62 -1.34
N PRO A 13 -8.67 -8.67 -2.18
CA PRO A 13 -9.78 -9.62 -2.14
C PRO A 13 -9.79 -10.28 -0.76
N GLY A 14 -10.96 -10.38 -0.14
CA GLY A 14 -11.10 -10.85 1.23
C GLY A 14 -10.67 -12.31 1.44
N HIS A 15 -10.03 -12.53 2.60
CA HIS A 15 -10.05 -13.74 3.43
C HIS A 15 -9.76 -15.10 2.74
N ASP A 16 -8.50 -15.32 2.38
CA ASP A 16 -7.89 -16.64 2.66
C ASP A 16 -6.70 -16.41 3.60
N PRO A 17 -6.52 -17.23 4.66
CA PRO A 17 -5.37 -17.10 5.53
C PRO A 17 -4.10 -17.51 4.78
N ALA A 18 -3.41 -16.53 4.20
CA ALA A 18 -2.09 -16.72 3.63
C ALA A 18 -1.06 -17.07 4.73
N PRO A 19 -0.02 -17.88 4.42
CA PRO A 19 1.02 -18.22 5.38
C PRO A 19 1.72 -16.96 5.91
N ALA A 20 2.09 -17.01 7.20
CA ALA A 20 2.75 -15.90 7.88
C ALA A 20 4.05 -15.53 7.15
N GLY A 21 4.11 -14.32 6.59
CA GLY A 21 5.28 -13.79 5.87
C GLY A 21 5.01 -13.36 4.43
N SER A 22 3.78 -13.45 3.93
CA SER A 22 3.48 -13.05 2.55
C SER A 22 2.86 -11.65 2.45
N ASP A 23 3.56 -10.73 1.77
CA ASP A 23 3.21 -9.33 1.52
C ASP A 23 2.07 -9.17 0.47
N HIS A 24 1.00 -9.95 0.59
CA HIS A 24 -0.06 -10.09 -0.42
C HIS A 24 -0.83 -8.80 -0.81
N ALA A 25 -0.52 -7.63 -0.24
CA ALA A 25 -1.10 -6.37 -0.69
C ALA A 25 -0.54 -5.91 -2.06
N ALA A 26 0.70 -6.26 -2.37
CA ALA A 26 1.30 -6.02 -3.68
C ALA A 26 2.55 -6.90 -3.89
N PRO A 27 2.46 -7.99 -4.68
CA PRO A 27 3.65 -8.76 -5.00
C PRO A 27 4.70 -7.85 -5.65
N GLY A 28 5.91 -7.87 -5.10
CA GLY A 28 6.99 -6.98 -5.51
C GLY A 28 7.11 -5.68 -4.70
N CYS A 29 6.27 -5.47 -3.69
CA CYS A 29 6.45 -4.36 -2.73
C CYS A 29 7.09 -4.84 -1.43
N ARG A 30 8.09 -4.09 -0.95
CA ARG A 30 8.55 -4.09 0.44
C ARG A 30 7.88 -2.94 1.18
N PHE A 31 7.25 -3.21 2.32
CA PHE A 31 6.69 -2.15 3.15
C PHE A 31 7.69 -1.69 4.22
N GLU A 32 7.84 -0.39 4.40
CA GLU A 32 8.89 0.19 5.23
C GLU A 32 8.37 1.31 6.16
N GLY A 33 8.92 1.33 7.37
CA GLY A 33 8.59 2.27 8.42
C GLY A 33 7.44 1.80 9.33
N GLU A 34 7.25 2.57 10.41
CA GLU A 34 6.10 2.43 11.29
C GLU A 34 4.85 3.05 10.66
N PHE A 35 3.70 2.51 11.01
CA PHE A 35 2.42 3.10 10.61
C PHE A 35 2.23 4.44 11.32
N THR A 36 1.87 5.47 10.55
CA THR A 36 1.56 6.79 11.07
C THR A 36 0.27 7.33 10.48
N GLU A 37 -0.54 8.00 11.29
CA GLU A 37 -1.73 8.72 10.82
C GLU A 37 -1.40 10.13 10.32
N ALA A 38 -0.15 10.59 10.51
CA ALA A 38 0.28 11.91 10.11
C ALA A 38 0.05 12.12 8.61
N PHE A 39 -0.68 13.17 8.25
CA PHE A 39 -0.99 13.53 6.85
C PHE A 39 -1.70 12.44 6.05
N THR A 40 -2.39 11.51 6.72
CA THR A 40 -3.17 10.49 6.04
C THR A 40 -4.22 11.11 5.10
N TRP A 41 -4.39 10.49 3.92
CA TRP A 41 -5.47 10.84 3.01
C TRP A 41 -6.80 10.18 3.38
N PHE A 42 -6.75 9.17 4.24
CA PHE A 42 -7.92 8.41 4.69
C PHE A 42 -8.05 8.56 6.21
N PRO A 43 -8.98 9.42 6.69
CA PRO A 43 -9.20 9.59 8.12
C PRO A 43 -9.46 8.24 8.82
N GLY A 44 -8.75 7.98 9.91
CA GLY A 44 -8.82 6.71 10.65
C GLY A 44 -7.92 5.59 10.11
N TYR A 45 -7.16 5.84 9.05
CA TYR A 45 -6.12 4.95 8.56
C TYR A 45 -4.73 5.51 8.86
N ALA A 46 -3.86 4.65 9.37
CA ALA A 46 -2.43 4.90 9.38
C ALA A 46 -1.80 4.36 8.09
N TRP A 47 -0.67 4.93 7.70
CA TRP A 47 0.06 4.52 6.51
C TRP A 47 1.55 4.29 6.77
N ARG A 48 2.17 3.48 5.91
CA ARG A 48 3.63 3.35 5.80
C ARG A 48 4.05 3.20 4.34
N PHE A 49 5.33 3.33 4.05
CA PHE A 49 5.82 3.30 2.66
C PHE A 49 5.65 1.92 2.02
N ALA A 50 5.30 1.91 0.75
CA ALA A 50 5.39 0.76 -0.15
C ALA A 50 6.48 1.05 -1.17
N LEU A 51 7.57 0.28 -1.11
CA LEU A 51 8.74 0.40 -1.97
C LEU A 51 8.84 -0.80 -2.90
N CYS A 52 9.44 -0.66 -4.08
CA CYS A 52 9.78 -1.78 -4.93
C CYS A 52 10.79 -2.69 -4.21
N ALA A 53 10.49 -3.97 -4.08
CA ALA A 53 11.37 -4.94 -3.43
C ALA A 53 12.69 -5.14 -4.20
N GLY A 54 12.71 -4.91 -5.51
CA GLY A 54 13.89 -5.06 -6.36
C GLY A 54 14.81 -3.84 -6.40
N CYS A 55 14.26 -2.63 -6.52
CA CYS A 55 15.05 -1.40 -6.72
C CYS A 55 14.86 -0.33 -5.63
N GLY A 56 13.93 -0.51 -4.70
CA GLY A 56 13.66 0.45 -3.62
C GLY A 56 12.88 1.70 -4.04
N THR A 57 12.50 1.83 -5.32
CA THR A 57 11.67 2.94 -5.80
C THR A 57 10.38 3.03 -5.00
N HIS A 58 9.99 4.25 -4.61
CA HIS A 58 8.73 4.47 -3.91
C HIS A 58 7.54 4.24 -4.85
N LEU A 59 6.76 3.20 -4.55
CA LEU A 59 5.61 2.78 -5.36
C LEU A 59 4.28 3.25 -4.78
N GLY A 60 4.25 3.72 -3.52
CA GLY A 60 3.07 4.26 -2.87
C GLY A 60 3.05 3.92 -1.38
N TRP A 61 1.87 3.61 -0.85
CA TRP A 61 1.69 3.37 0.59
C TRP A 61 0.78 2.19 0.89
N GLU A 62 1.03 1.55 2.02
CA GLU A 62 0.07 0.66 2.67
C GLU A 62 -0.73 1.44 3.70
N PHE A 63 -2.05 1.40 3.57
CA PHE A 63 -2.99 1.98 4.53
C PHE A 63 -3.61 0.85 5.36
N ARG A 64 -3.71 1.05 6.67
CA ARG A 64 -4.42 0.14 7.58
C ARG A 64 -5.23 0.90 8.61
N ASP A 65 -6.41 0.39 8.92
CA ASP A 65 -7.20 0.74 10.10
C ASP A 65 -7.22 -0.45 11.07
N ARG A 66 -8.15 -0.47 12.03
CA ARG A 66 -8.26 -1.56 13.02
C ARG A 66 -8.80 -2.88 12.44
N THR A 67 -9.44 -2.87 11.28
CA THR A 67 -10.22 -4.00 10.75
C THR A 67 -9.84 -4.39 9.33
N SER A 68 -9.11 -3.54 8.60
CA SER A 68 -8.84 -3.68 7.18
C SER A 68 -7.58 -2.92 6.75
N GLY A 69 -7.11 -3.24 5.54
CA GLY A 69 -6.00 -2.52 4.91
C GLY A 69 -6.03 -2.64 3.39
N PHE A 70 -5.34 -1.73 2.73
CA PHE A 70 -5.19 -1.70 1.27
C PHE A 70 -3.91 -0.94 0.87
N ALA A 71 -3.44 -1.14 -0.36
CA ALA A 71 -2.34 -0.39 -0.92
C ALA A 71 -2.84 0.69 -1.90
N GLY A 72 -2.28 1.89 -1.80
CA GLY A 72 -2.43 2.96 -2.80
C GLY A 72 -1.13 3.09 -3.57
N LEU A 73 -1.12 2.73 -4.85
CA LEU A 73 0.09 2.74 -5.69
C LEU A 73 0.09 3.90 -6.70
N ILE A 74 1.28 4.44 -6.97
CA ILE A 74 1.57 5.43 -8.00
C ILE A 74 1.57 4.71 -9.35
N VAL A 75 0.57 4.97 -10.17
CA VAL A 75 0.32 4.19 -11.41
C VAL A 75 1.35 4.47 -12.51
N THR A 76 2.14 5.53 -12.36
CA THR A 76 3.06 6.02 -13.42
C THR A 76 4.29 5.14 -13.64
N GLU A 77 4.56 4.18 -12.75
CA GLU A 77 5.76 3.30 -12.77
C GLU A 77 5.44 1.82 -13.03
N LEU A 78 4.16 1.47 -13.25
CA LEU A 78 3.76 0.10 -13.51
C LEU A 78 3.76 -0.14 -15.03
N SER A 79 4.87 -0.67 -15.57
CA SER A 79 4.87 -1.16 -16.95
C SER A 79 3.88 -2.33 -17.08
N PRO A 80 2.92 -2.30 -18.00
CA PRO A 80 2.09 -3.47 -18.28
C PRO A 80 3.00 -4.56 -18.86
N SER A 81 3.05 -5.71 -18.20
CA SER A 81 3.54 -6.96 -18.80
C SER A 81 2.40 -7.73 -19.45
#